data_AF-A0A537X9H6-F1
#
_entry.id   AF-A0A537X9H6-F1
#
_cell.length_a   1.000
_cell.length_b   1.000
_cell.length_c   1.000
_cell.angle_alpha   90.00
_cell.angle_beta   90.00
_cell.angle_gamma   90.00
#
_symmetry.space_group_name_H-M   'P 1'
#
loop_
_entity.id
_entity.type
_entity.pdbx_description
1 polymer ?
#
loop_
_entity_poly.entity_id
_entity_poly.type
_entity_poly.pdbx_seq_one_letter_code
_entity_poly.pdbx_strand_id
1 'polypeptide(L)'
;MLIPPFARRPGGAGDLAPLALALTAILVAAPAAHAGRLLVTGHAADHGCSTTAQQCHFVQVATQYVRAGAPDPSKPLLVLDNGGLEVPTAIGHAYAPNPTPLMVVMDPSGPEFARTPLDVGSYSAIVIASDSSCGGCDLNQAGTADSDGIARRSGAIADFLGAGGGLYANAGGARGDGAGGAQDAYYRFLPVSPAPRGSGPFALTGAGTALGFLDDPANPAASDINCCASFNSFTFGPAGSQPGPAEIDREGRAETLIATGTIAGGGFHAPSLGSTAVAEPVAGTVRIKLPGGRGFGVLRAVADIPFGSTVDTTKGTVRLTSARDLAGDTQSAIFYAGRFVLRQARRARATTDLVLAGPAPKPCASAAGSSPAARGARRRAAKRTLWGRGKGAFRTDGRYSAATVRGTVWLTEERCTGTFTSVREGVVSVFDKARGKTVRLTAGRSYLAKPGRIRRR
;
A
#
# COMPACT_ATOMS: atom_id res chain seq x y z
N MET A 1 -29.52 33.11 80.13
CA MET A 1 -29.47 34.59 80.21
C MET A 1 -28.81 35.08 78.93
N LEU A 2 -29.45 35.98 78.15
CA LEU A 2 -28.93 36.70 76.94
C LEU A 2 -28.54 35.80 75.72
N ILE A 3 -29.24 35.73 74.56
CA ILE A 3 -29.62 36.73 73.52
C ILE A 3 -28.41 37.37 72.78
N PRO A 4 -28.37 37.49 71.44
CA PRO A 4 -28.96 36.69 70.35
C PRO A 4 -27.82 36.16 69.40
N PRO A 5 -27.57 36.53 68.11
CA PRO A 5 -28.34 37.17 67.01
C PRO A 5 -29.02 36.16 66.04
N PHE A 6 -29.55 36.64 64.90
CA PHE A 6 -30.26 35.87 63.86
C PHE A 6 -29.52 35.82 62.52
N ALA A 7 -29.70 34.72 61.75
CA ALA A 7 -29.13 34.53 60.42
C ALA A 7 -30.14 34.80 59.27
N ARG A 8 -29.65 35.23 58.10
CA ARG A 8 -30.40 35.30 56.83
C ARG A 8 -29.81 34.33 55.79
N ARG A 9 -30.69 33.60 55.09
CA ARG A 9 -30.47 32.98 53.76
C ARG A 9 -30.57 34.07 52.64
N PRO A 10 -30.43 33.78 51.32
CA PRO A 10 -30.03 32.55 50.61
C PRO A 10 -28.91 32.75 49.55
N GLY A 11 -28.49 31.68 48.86
CA GLY A 11 -27.74 31.77 47.59
C GLY A 11 -27.13 30.43 47.16
N GLY A 12 -27.64 29.81 46.09
CA GLY A 12 -27.17 28.50 45.63
C GLY A 12 -25.93 28.56 44.73
N ALA A 13 -25.02 27.61 44.93
CA ALA A 13 -23.93 27.24 44.01
C ALA A 13 -23.56 25.77 44.29
N GLY A 14 -23.24 24.93 43.32
CA GLY A 14 -23.35 25.09 41.87
C GLY A 14 -23.09 23.75 41.18
N ASP A 15 -23.70 23.53 40.02
CA ASP A 15 -23.59 22.25 39.31
C ASP A 15 -22.15 21.93 38.90
N LEU A 16 -21.63 20.81 39.40
CA LEU A 16 -20.35 20.24 38.97
C LEU A 16 -20.52 19.61 37.58
N ALA A 17 -20.28 20.42 36.54
CA ALA A 17 -20.19 19.92 35.18
C ALA A 17 -19.06 18.87 35.06
N PRO A 18 -19.32 17.67 34.51
CA PRO A 18 -18.32 16.62 34.45
C PRO A 18 -17.20 17.01 33.47
N LEU A 19 -15.96 16.88 33.94
CA LEU A 19 -14.78 17.07 33.13
C LEU A 19 -14.77 16.01 32.01
N ALA A 20 -15.02 16.42 30.77
CA ALA A 20 -14.96 15.53 29.63
C ALA A 20 -13.52 15.06 29.40
N LEU A 21 -13.14 13.95 30.02
CA LEU A 21 -11.88 13.25 29.78
C LEU A 21 -11.86 12.82 28.31
N ALA A 22 -11.14 13.58 27.48
CA ALA A 22 -10.85 13.16 26.13
C ALA A 22 -9.97 11.90 26.24
N LEU A 23 -10.54 10.72 25.96
CA LEU A 23 -9.79 9.47 25.87
C LEU A 23 -8.63 9.70 24.90
N THR A 24 -7.44 9.85 25.46
CA THR A 24 -6.22 9.84 24.68
C THR A 24 -5.95 8.37 24.41
N ALA A 25 -6.63 7.82 23.41
CA ALA A 25 -6.35 6.50 22.91
C ALA A 25 -4.85 6.46 22.57
N ILE A 26 -4.08 5.71 23.36
CA ILE A 26 -2.70 5.40 23.07
C ILE A 26 -2.75 4.46 21.87
N LEU A 27 -2.83 5.06 20.67
CA LEU A 27 -2.74 4.35 19.42
C LEU A 27 -1.31 3.83 19.32
N VAL A 28 -1.16 2.57 19.74
CA VAL A 28 -0.06 1.66 19.41
C VAL A 28 0.49 2.03 18.04
N ALA A 29 1.81 1.99 17.89
CA ALA A 29 2.44 2.21 16.60
C ALA A 29 2.02 1.08 15.65
N ALA A 30 0.90 1.30 14.95
CA ALA A 30 0.58 0.51 13.77
C ALA A 30 1.79 0.64 12.84
N PRO A 31 2.44 -0.47 12.44
CA PRO A 31 3.51 -0.40 11.47
C PRO A 31 2.99 0.31 10.22
N ALA A 32 3.90 0.97 9.51
CA ALA A 32 3.57 1.40 8.17
C ALA A 32 3.28 0.13 7.37
N ALA A 33 2.02 -0.12 7.00
CA ALA A 33 1.71 -1.21 6.09
C ALA A 33 2.31 -0.82 4.74
N HIS A 34 3.39 -1.52 4.38
CA HIS A 34 4.06 -1.41 3.11
C HIS A 34 3.35 -2.34 2.13
N ALA A 35 3.07 -1.87 0.93
CA ALA A 35 2.62 -2.74 -0.13
C ALA A 35 3.84 -3.51 -0.67
N GLY A 36 3.84 -4.82 -0.52
CA GLY A 36 4.89 -5.72 -1.03
C GLY A 36 4.89 -5.79 -2.55
N ARG A 37 6.02 -6.24 -3.11
CA ARG A 37 6.23 -6.38 -4.55
C ARG A 37 6.06 -7.84 -4.97
N LEU A 38 5.14 -8.07 -5.89
CA LEU A 38 4.81 -9.36 -6.47
C LEU A 38 5.40 -9.46 -7.88
N LEU A 39 6.07 -10.57 -8.18
CA LEU A 39 6.34 -11.05 -9.52
C LEU A 39 5.86 -12.51 -9.64
N VAL A 40 5.11 -12.80 -10.70
CA VAL A 40 4.66 -14.16 -11.05
C VAL A 40 4.97 -14.37 -12.52
N THR A 41 5.51 -15.52 -12.90
CA THR A 41 5.90 -15.78 -14.29
C THR A 41 5.65 -17.22 -14.71
N GLY A 42 5.37 -17.44 -15.99
CA GLY A 42 5.38 -18.76 -16.63
C GLY A 42 6.77 -19.18 -17.14
N HIS A 43 7.81 -18.38 -16.87
CA HIS A 43 9.20 -18.76 -17.04
C HIS A 43 9.65 -19.78 -15.99
N ALA A 44 10.38 -20.80 -16.46
CA ALA A 44 11.25 -21.63 -15.63
C ALA A 44 12.69 -21.04 -15.62
N ALA A 45 12.81 -19.76 -15.26
CA ALA A 45 14.08 -19.03 -15.31
C ALA A 45 15.08 -19.55 -14.26
N ASP A 46 14.59 -20.15 -13.19
CA ASP A 46 15.36 -20.93 -12.22
C ASP A 46 16.01 -22.16 -12.87
N HIS A 47 15.28 -22.94 -13.66
CA HIS A 47 15.83 -24.05 -14.43
C HIS A 47 16.86 -23.59 -15.47
N GLY A 48 16.50 -22.60 -16.30
CA GLY A 48 17.38 -22.08 -17.34
C GLY A 48 18.71 -21.57 -16.77
N CYS A 49 18.64 -20.82 -15.66
CA CYS A 49 19.81 -20.23 -15.03
C CYS A 49 20.65 -21.24 -14.24
N SER A 50 20.03 -22.18 -13.52
CA SER A 50 20.76 -23.21 -12.78
C SER A 50 21.47 -24.21 -13.69
N THR A 51 20.84 -24.63 -14.79
CA THR A 51 21.36 -25.71 -15.67
C THR A 51 22.21 -25.21 -16.83
N THR A 52 21.90 -24.06 -17.42
CA THR A 52 22.56 -23.56 -18.64
C THR A 52 23.12 -22.14 -18.54
N ALA A 53 22.97 -21.49 -17.38
CA ALA A 53 23.28 -20.08 -17.13
C ALA A 53 22.55 -19.08 -18.06
N GLN A 54 21.47 -19.50 -18.73
CA GLN A 54 20.55 -18.64 -19.48
C GLN A 54 19.52 -18.01 -18.54
N GLN A 55 18.90 -16.89 -18.91
CA GLN A 55 17.87 -16.20 -18.09
C GLN A 55 18.32 -15.81 -16.66
N CYS A 56 19.62 -15.89 -16.34
CA CYS A 56 20.15 -15.46 -15.05
C CYS A 56 19.96 -13.96 -14.78
N HIS A 57 19.90 -13.14 -15.85
CA HIS A 57 19.56 -11.74 -15.72
C HIS A 57 18.09 -11.54 -15.28
N PHE A 58 17.14 -12.30 -15.84
CA PHE A 58 15.75 -12.34 -15.37
C PHE A 58 15.69 -12.68 -13.87
N VAL A 59 16.37 -13.75 -13.43
CA VAL A 59 16.42 -14.16 -12.01
C VAL A 59 17.00 -13.04 -11.14
N GLN A 60 18.04 -12.34 -11.61
CA GLN A 60 18.62 -11.20 -10.92
C GLN A 60 17.60 -10.04 -10.81
N VAL A 61 16.99 -9.60 -11.90
CA VAL A 61 16.02 -8.50 -11.96
C VAL A 61 14.79 -8.81 -11.10
N ALA A 62 14.22 -10.00 -11.21
CA ALA A 62 13.08 -10.45 -10.42
C ALA A 62 13.41 -10.44 -8.92
N THR A 63 14.54 -11.03 -8.53
CA THR A 63 15.00 -11.08 -7.13
C THR A 63 15.27 -9.68 -6.56
N GLN A 64 15.92 -8.79 -7.33
CA GLN A 64 16.14 -7.40 -6.91
C GLN A 64 14.81 -6.64 -6.77
N TYR A 65 13.90 -6.78 -7.74
CA TYR A 65 12.61 -6.10 -7.74
C TYR A 65 11.80 -6.42 -6.49
N VAL A 66 11.58 -7.71 -6.19
CA VAL A 66 10.71 -8.13 -5.08
C VAL A 66 11.29 -7.74 -3.72
N ARG A 67 12.60 -7.93 -3.51
CA ARG A 67 13.29 -7.59 -2.25
C ARG A 67 13.33 -6.09 -1.98
N ALA A 68 13.42 -5.27 -3.02
CA ALA A 68 13.49 -3.81 -2.87
C ALA A 68 12.19 -3.18 -2.34
N GLY A 69 11.07 -3.93 -2.29
CA GLY A 69 9.85 -3.51 -1.61
C GLY A 69 9.89 -3.66 -0.08
N ALA A 70 10.80 -4.49 0.43
CA ALA A 70 10.87 -4.86 1.84
C ALA A 70 11.26 -3.67 2.75
N PRO A 71 10.79 -3.63 4.01
CA PRO A 71 11.27 -2.67 5.01
C PRO A 71 12.79 -2.72 5.24
N ASP A 72 13.38 -3.91 5.08
CA ASP A 72 14.83 -4.14 5.07
C ASP A 72 15.20 -5.12 3.93
N PRO A 73 15.60 -4.63 2.75
CA PRO A 73 15.99 -5.47 1.62
C PRO A 73 17.23 -6.33 1.87
N SER A 74 18.01 -6.08 2.93
CA SER A 74 19.21 -6.88 3.27
C SER A 74 18.87 -8.22 3.91
N LYS A 75 17.64 -8.38 4.41
CA LYS A 75 17.16 -9.64 5.00
C LYS A 75 17.25 -10.82 4.03
N PRO A 76 17.42 -12.05 4.53
CA PRO A 76 17.41 -13.25 3.71
C PRO A 76 16.17 -13.36 2.81
N LEU A 77 16.36 -14.06 1.68
CA LEU A 77 15.27 -14.65 0.93
C LEU A 77 14.80 -15.92 1.65
N LEU A 78 13.49 -16.10 1.79
CA LEU A 78 12.93 -17.42 2.03
C LEU A 78 12.74 -18.09 0.67
N VAL A 79 13.48 -19.16 0.41
CA VAL A 79 13.40 -19.92 -0.83
C VAL A 79 12.58 -21.18 -0.55
N LEU A 80 11.44 -21.31 -1.23
CA LEU A 80 10.54 -22.45 -1.17
C LEU A 80 10.87 -23.39 -2.32
N ASP A 81 11.68 -24.40 -2.01
CA ASP A 81 12.38 -25.24 -2.96
C ASP A 81 12.76 -26.57 -2.28
N ASN A 82 12.81 -27.66 -3.04
CA ASN A 82 13.22 -28.99 -2.59
C ASN A 82 13.88 -29.78 -3.74
N GLY A 83 14.46 -30.96 -3.48
CA GLY A 83 15.07 -31.75 -4.56
C GLY A 83 16.39 -31.17 -5.09
N GLY A 84 16.39 -30.67 -6.33
CA GLY A 84 17.56 -30.22 -7.10
C GLY A 84 18.13 -28.87 -6.68
N LEU A 85 17.34 -28.03 -6.00
CA LEU A 85 17.72 -26.70 -5.52
C LEU A 85 18.13 -25.76 -6.66
N GLU A 86 17.30 -25.73 -7.71
CA GLU A 86 17.45 -24.86 -8.87
C GLU A 86 17.36 -23.38 -8.49
N VAL A 87 16.48 -22.96 -7.56
CA VAL A 87 16.39 -21.54 -7.19
C VAL A 87 17.66 -21.05 -6.46
N PRO A 88 18.19 -21.73 -5.42
CA PRO A 88 19.47 -21.36 -4.82
C PRO A 88 20.63 -21.35 -5.82
N THR A 89 20.67 -22.32 -6.73
CA THR A 89 21.72 -22.42 -7.76
C THR A 89 21.62 -21.27 -8.78
N ALA A 90 20.41 -21.00 -9.27
CA ALA A 90 20.12 -19.90 -10.17
C ALA A 90 20.42 -18.54 -9.54
N ILE A 91 20.04 -18.30 -8.28
CA ILE A 91 20.40 -17.06 -7.55
C ILE A 91 21.92 -16.97 -7.36
N GLY A 92 22.62 -18.10 -7.18
CA GLY A 92 24.09 -18.16 -7.19
C GLY A 92 24.69 -17.66 -8.50
N HIS A 93 24.28 -18.24 -9.64
CA HIS A 93 24.72 -17.84 -10.97
C HIS A 93 24.34 -16.39 -11.31
N ALA A 94 23.10 -15.99 -11.01
CA ALA A 94 22.54 -14.68 -11.30
C ALA A 94 23.25 -13.52 -10.59
N TYR A 95 23.94 -13.76 -9.47
CA TYR A 95 24.69 -12.71 -8.76
C TYR A 95 26.20 -12.75 -9.02
N ALA A 96 26.76 -13.86 -9.52
CA ALA A 96 28.19 -14.00 -9.77
C ALA A 96 28.75 -12.90 -10.69
N PRO A 97 29.96 -12.36 -10.44
CA PRO A 97 30.88 -12.67 -9.34
C PRO A 97 30.60 -11.87 -8.04
N ASN A 98 29.48 -11.16 -7.96
CA ASN A 98 29.10 -10.36 -6.79
C ASN A 98 28.57 -11.25 -5.65
N PRO A 99 28.54 -10.76 -4.40
CA PRO A 99 27.97 -11.51 -3.28
C PRO A 99 26.50 -11.88 -3.50
N THR A 100 26.22 -13.17 -3.43
CA THR A 100 24.86 -13.73 -3.47
C THR A 100 24.02 -13.23 -2.28
N PRO A 101 22.71 -12.98 -2.44
CA PRO A 101 21.78 -12.79 -1.34
C PRO A 101 21.89 -13.89 -0.27
N LEU A 102 21.70 -13.52 1.00
CA LEU A 102 21.42 -14.52 2.03
C LEU A 102 20.12 -15.25 1.70
N MET A 103 20.12 -16.57 1.85
CA MET A 103 18.96 -17.44 1.57
C MET A 103 18.72 -18.37 2.75
N VAL A 104 17.44 -18.65 3.01
CA VAL A 104 16.97 -19.72 3.89
C VAL A 104 16.09 -20.60 3.01
N VAL A 105 16.50 -21.84 2.77
CA VAL A 105 15.77 -22.78 1.91
C VAL A 105 14.87 -23.65 2.78
N MET A 106 13.61 -23.85 2.37
CA MET A 106 12.67 -24.73 3.05
C MET A 106 11.84 -25.55 2.04
N ASP A 107 11.75 -26.85 2.29
CA ASP A 107 10.81 -27.75 1.62
C ASP A 107 9.36 -27.27 1.89
N PRO A 108 8.55 -26.93 0.86
CA PRO A 108 7.21 -26.40 1.05
C PRO A 108 6.21 -27.43 1.59
N SER A 109 6.43 -28.73 1.34
CA SER A 109 5.67 -29.81 1.97
C SER A 109 6.10 -30.06 3.44
N GLY A 110 7.30 -29.58 3.79
CA GLY A 110 7.99 -29.91 5.03
C GLY A 110 7.40 -29.29 6.32
N PRO A 111 7.66 -29.92 7.48
CA PRO A 111 7.15 -29.48 8.78
C PRO A 111 7.80 -28.17 9.27
N GLU A 112 8.93 -27.76 8.71
CA GLU A 112 9.59 -26.49 8.99
C GLU A 112 8.78 -25.32 8.41
N PHE A 113 8.61 -25.27 7.09
CA PHE A 113 7.79 -24.25 6.43
C PHE A 113 6.35 -24.21 6.98
N ALA A 114 5.79 -25.35 7.37
CA ALA A 114 4.47 -25.40 8.01
C ALA A 114 4.38 -24.60 9.33
N ARG A 115 5.49 -24.35 10.04
CA ARG A 115 5.53 -23.66 11.34
C ARG A 115 6.25 -22.31 11.34
N THR A 116 7.17 -22.07 10.41
CA THR A 116 7.95 -20.83 10.35
C THR A 116 7.04 -19.60 10.23
N PRO A 117 7.21 -18.56 11.07
CA PRO A 117 6.55 -17.26 10.89
C PRO A 117 7.02 -16.60 9.59
N LEU A 118 6.09 -16.09 8.78
CA LEU A 118 6.41 -15.34 7.56
C LEU A 118 6.34 -13.85 7.89
N ASP A 119 7.47 -13.26 8.28
CA ASP A 119 7.52 -11.87 8.72
C ASP A 119 8.70 -11.09 8.10
N VAL A 120 8.48 -9.78 7.92
CA VAL A 120 9.43 -8.84 7.28
C VAL A 120 10.60 -8.43 8.18
N GLY A 121 10.62 -8.86 9.44
CA GLY A 121 11.80 -8.79 10.31
C GLY A 121 12.76 -9.97 10.09
N SER A 122 12.26 -11.09 9.56
CA SER A 122 13.02 -12.30 9.23
C SER A 122 13.44 -12.35 7.76
N TYR A 123 12.56 -11.99 6.82
CA TYR A 123 12.77 -12.18 5.38
C TYR A 123 12.51 -10.91 4.55
N SER A 124 13.25 -10.72 3.45
CA SER A 124 13.00 -9.63 2.48
C SER A 124 12.00 -10.02 1.40
N ALA A 125 12.06 -11.26 0.92
CA ALA A 125 11.08 -11.81 -0.01
C ALA A 125 10.98 -13.34 0.12
N ILE A 126 9.88 -13.88 -0.39
CA ILE A 126 9.70 -15.31 -0.64
C ILE A 126 9.95 -15.56 -2.13
N VAL A 127 10.76 -16.55 -2.47
CA VAL A 127 10.99 -17.03 -3.85
C VAL A 127 10.52 -18.48 -3.93
N ILE A 128 9.74 -18.84 -4.94
CA ILE A 128 9.11 -20.15 -5.09
C ILE A 128 9.62 -20.80 -6.37
N ALA A 129 10.21 -21.99 -6.25
CA ALA A 129 10.75 -22.76 -7.36
C ALA A 129 9.68 -23.28 -8.31
N SER A 130 10.05 -23.45 -9.57
CA SER A 130 9.20 -23.96 -10.62
C SER A 130 8.69 -25.37 -10.31
N ASP A 131 7.51 -25.67 -10.85
CA ASP A 131 6.93 -26.99 -10.86
C ASP A 131 7.73 -27.97 -11.72
N SER A 132 7.94 -29.19 -11.22
CA SER A 132 8.70 -30.28 -11.88
C SER A 132 8.26 -30.66 -13.30
N SER A 133 7.03 -30.34 -13.71
CA SER A 133 6.62 -30.52 -15.10
C SER A 133 7.24 -29.50 -16.08
N CYS A 134 8.02 -28.54 -15.57
CA CYS A 134 8.71 -27.51 -16.35
C CYS A 134 10.05 -27.95 -16.98
N GLY A 135 10.30 -29.27 -17.09
CA GLY A 135 11.43 -29.81 -17.87
C GLY A 135 12.67 -30.21 -17.06
N GLY A 136 12.59 -30.16 -15.73
CA GLY A 136 13.67 -30.54 -14.81
C GLY A 136 13.51 -30.01 -13.39
N CYS A 137 12.61 -29.04 -13.20
CA CYS A 137 12.38 -28.28 -11.97
C CYS A 137 11.95 -29.10 -10.75
N ASP A 138 11.82 -28.39 -9.64
CA ASP A 138 11.87 -28.96 -8.31
C ASP A 138 10.52 -29.28 -7.66
N LEU A 139 9.52 -28.40 -7.70
CA LEU A 139 8.32 -28.61 -6.88
C LEU A 139 7.38 -29.70 -7.42
N ASN A 140 6.67 -30.37 -6.50
CA ASN A 140 5.64 -31.36 -6.81
C ASN A 140 6.15 -32.60 -7.58
N GLN A 141 7.38 -33.07 -7.32
CA GLN A 141 7.93 -34.31 -7.91
C GLN A 141 6.96 -35.51 -7.83
N ALA A 142 6.16 -35.57 -6.75
CA ALA A 142 5.06 -36.51 -6.60
C ALA A 142 3.77 -35.77 -6.15
N GLY A 143 2.74 -35.78 -7.01
CA GLY A 143 1.43 -35.20 -6.69
C GLY A 143 1.43 -33.67 -6.70
N THR A 144 0.97 -33.07 -5.58
CA THR A 144 0.79 -31.61 -5.38
C THR A 144 1.23 -31.14 -3.98
N ALA A 145 2.01 -31.96 -3.26
CA ALA A 145 2.26 -31.79 -1.82
C ALA A 145 2.86 -30.41 -1.45
N ASP A 146 3.74 -29.90 -2.30
CA ASP A 146 4.39 -28.59 -2.15
C ASP A 146 3.40 -27.44 -2.40
N SER A 147 2.68 -27.51 -3.52
CA SER A 147 1.60 -26.56 -3.86
C SER A 147 0.55 -26.48 -2.75
N ASP A 148 0.12 -27.62 -2.20
CA ASP A 148 -0.81 -27.67 -1.09
C ASP A 148 -0.18 -27.14 0.22
N GLY A 149 1.13 -27.30 0.42
CA GLY A 149 1.90 -26.68 1.51
C GLY A 149 1.88 -25.15 1.46
N ILE A 150 2.19 -24.60 0.29
CA ILE A 150 2.18 -23.15 0.01
C ILE A 150 0.74 -22.61 0.13
N ALA A 151 -0.25 -23.30 -0.46
CA ALA A 151 -1.65 -22.90 -0.40
C ALA A 151 -2.21 -22.89 1.04
N ARG A 152 -1.82 -23.86 1.90
CA ARG A 152 -2.13 -23.84 3.35
C ARG A 152 -1.58 -22.60 4.07
N ARG A 153 -0.49 -22.01 3.58
CA ARG A 153 0.13 -20.79 4.12
C ARG A 153 -0.29 -19.49 3.41
N SER A 154 -1.20 -19.55 2.43
CA SER A 154 -1.68 -18.40 1.62
C SER A 154 -2.04 -17.15 2.43
N GLY A 155 -2.74 -17.29 3.55
CA GLY A 155 -3.05 -16.16 4.46
C GLY A 155 -1.79 -15.50 5.04
N ALA A 156 -0.81 -16.28 5.48
CA ALA A 156 0.46 -15.76 5.99
C ALA A 156 1.33 -15.16 4.88
N ILE A 157 1.25 -15.67 3.65
CA ILE A 157 1.92 -15.09 2.47
C ILE A 157 1.28 -13.73 2.12
N ALA A 158 -0.05 -13.63 2.18
CA ALA A 158 -0.79 -12.39 1.98
C ALA A 158 -0.46 -11.33 3.05
N ASP A 159 -0.37 -11.74 4.34
CA ASP A 159 0.05 -10.87 5.44
C ASP A 159 1.51 -10.41 5.29
N PHE A 160 2.42 -11.30 4.87
CA PHE A 160 3.82 -10.97 4.60
C PHE A 160 3.97 -9.95 3.47
N LEU A 161 3.28 -10.16 2.35
CA LEU A 161 3.19 -9.20 1.25
C LEU A 161 2.56 -7.86 1.73
N GLY A 162 1.50 -7.92 2.54
CA GLY A 162 0.84 -6.75 3.13
C GLY A 162 1.67 -5.99 4.18
N ALA A 163 2.75 -6.59 4.67
CA ALA A 163 3.74 -5.97 5.54
C ALA A 163 4.95 -5.40 4.75
N GLY A 164 5.00 -5.61 3.43
CA GLY A 164 6.04 -5.12 2.53
C GLY A 164 6.98 -6.18 1.96
N GLY A 165 6.86 -7.44 2.40
CA GLY A 165 7.69 -8.52 1.91
C GLY A 165 7.49 -8.75 0.41
N GLY A 166 8.56 -9.10 -0.31
CA GLY A 166 8.47 -9.45 -1.72
C GLY A 166 7.96 -10.88 -1.95
N LEU A 167 7.41 -11.14 -3.14
CA LEU A 167 7.04 -12.50 -3.56
C LEU A 167 7.38 -12.71 -5.03
N TYR A 168 8.21 -13.70 -5.32
CA TYR A 168 8.56 -14.15 -6.67
C TYR A 168 8.12 -15.61 -6.82
N ALA A 169 7.18 -15.89 -7.71
CA ALA A 169 6.78 -17.23 -8.08
C ALA A 169 7.14 -17.54 -9.54
N ASN A 170 7.90 -18.62 -9.75
CA ASN A 170 8.22 -19.14 -11.10
C ASN A 170 7.07 -20.00 -11.65
N ALA A 171 7.32 -20.70 -12.75
CA ALA A 171 6.35 -21.48 -13.49
C ALA A 171 5.66 -22.61 -12.69
N GLY A 172 4.33 -22.70 -12.78
CA GLY A 172 3.52 -23.78 -12.24
C GLY A 172 3.33 -24.98 -13.19
N GLY A 173 3.82 -24.88 -14.44
CA GLY A 173 3.79 -25.98 -15.39
C GLY A 173 2.38 -26.53 -15.63
N ALA A 174 2.29 -27.86 -15.77
CA ALA A 174 1.03 -28.60 -15.89
C ALA A 174 0.13 -28.53 -14.64
N ARG A 175 0.59 -27.93 -13.52
CA ARG A 175 -0.23 -27.64 -12.33
C ARG A 175 -0.54 -26.15 -12.16
N GLY A 176 -0.34 -25.35 -13.20
CA GLY A 176 -0.66 -23.92 -13.24
C GLY A 176 -1.23 -23.46 -14.59
N ASP A 177 -1.70 -24.38 -15.44
CA ASP A 177 -2.01 -24.13 -16.85
C ASP A 177 -3.41 -23.53 -17.10
N GLY A 178 -4.16 -23.21 -16.04
CA GLY A 178 -5.50 -22.66 -16.15
C GLY A 178 -6.58 -23.67 -16.59
N ALA A 179 -6.29 -24.97 -16.66
CA ALA A 179 -7.29 -26.01 -16.90
C ALA A 179 -8.27 -26.17 -15.71
N GLY A 180 -7.90 -25.68 -14.53
CA GLY A 180 -8.72 -25.71 -13.32
C GLY A 180 -8.80 -27.08 -12.65
N GLY A 181 -9.71 -27.18 -11.68
CA GLY A 181 -9.87 -28.40 -10.86
C GLY A 181 -8.74 -28.58 -9.84
N ALA A 182 -8.55 -29.81 -9.36
CA ALA A 182 -7.58 -30.13 -8.32
C ALA A 182 -6.12 -30.21 -8.81
N GLN A 183 -5.90 -30.30 -10.13
CA GLN A 183 -4.57 -30.40 -10.73
C GLN A 183 -3.91 -29.03 -10.94
N ASP A 184 -4.70 -27.98 -11.17
CA ASP A 184 -4.27 -26.57 -11.22
C ASP A 184 -3.98 -26.04 -9.80
N ALA A 185 -2.98 -26.68 -9.16
CA ALA A 185 -2.71 -26.55 -7.74
C ALA A 185 -1.74 -25.42 -7.40
N TYR A 186 -0.80 -25.12 -8.30
CA TYR A 186 0.42 -24.38 -8.01
C TYR A 186 0.11 -22.94 -7.56
N TYR A 187 -0.59 -22.14 -8.37
CA TYR A 187 -0.85 -20.73 -8.06
C TYR A 187 -1.97 -20.47 -7.03
N ARG A 188 -2.56 -21.50 -6.39
CA ARG A 188 -3.71 -21.37 -5.46
C ARG A 188 -3.45 -20.50 -4.22
N PHE A 189 -2.20 -20.13 -3.95
CA PHE A 189 -1.84 -19.17 -2.91
C PHE A 189 -1.97 -17.69 -3.32
N LEU A 190 -2.29 -17.41 -4.58
CA LEU A 190 -2.40 -16.05 -5.15
C LEU A 190 -3.74 -15.79 -5.85
N PRO A 191 -4.25 -14.55 -5.81
CA PRO A 191 -5.38 -14.09 -6.62
C PRO A 191 -4.92 -13.74 -8.04
N VAL A 192 -4.28 -14.68 -8.74
CA VAL A 192 -3.97 -14.60 -10.17
C VAL A 192 -4.92 -15.52 -10.96
N SER A 193 -4.94 -15.37 -12.28
CA SER A 193 -5.79 -16.18 -13.16
C SER A 193 -4.93 -16.80 -14.25
N PRO A 194 -4.32 -17.97 -13.96
CA PRO A 194 -3.49 -18.69 -14.93
C PRO A 194 -4.28 -19.07 -16.18
N ALA A 195 -3.55 -19.29 -17.24
CA ALA A 195 -4.02 -19.58 -18.58
C ALA A 195 -3.07 -20.56 -19.26
N PRO A 196 -3.52 -21.23 -20.34
CA PRO A 196 -2.70 -22.18 -21.08
C PRO A 196 -1.39 -21.57 -21.55
N ARG A 197 -0.39 -22.46 -21.72
CA ARG A 197 0.97 -22.17 -22.19
C ARG A 197 1.00 -21.11 -23.30
N GLY A 198 1.74 -20.04 -23.07
CA GLY A 198 1.91 -18.94 -24.02
C GLY A 198 2.74 -19.37 -25.23
N SER A 199 2.53 -18.69 -26.36
CA SER A 199 3.32 -18.92 -27.57
C SER A 199 3.85 -17.62 -28.16
N GLY A 200 5.04 -17.71 -28.75
CA GLY A 200 5.77 -16.54 -29.26
C GLY A 200 5.15 -15.93 -30.52
N PRO A 201 5.50 -14.67 -30.87
CA PRO A 201 6.51 -13.85 -30.21
C PRO A 201 6.07 -13.38 -28.82
N PHE A 202 7.00 -13.42 -27.87
CA PHE A 202 6.88 -12.73 -26.59
C PHE A 202 7.43 -11.31 -26.74
N ALA A 203 6.95 -10.39 -25.92
CA ALA A 203 7.41 -9.00 -25.94
C ALA A 203 7.35 -8.38 -24.55
N LEU A 204 8.41 -7.64 -24.18
CA LEU A 204 8.38 -6.80 -22.99
C LEU A 204 7.37 -5.66 -23.15
N THR A 205 6.60 -5.40 -22.09
CA THR A 205 5.86 -4.15 -21.98
C THR A 205 6.79 -3.05 -21.49
N GLY A 206 6.36 -1.79 -21.65
CA GLY A 206 7.07 -0.66 -21.05
C GLY A 206 7.23 -0.73 -19.52
N ALA A 207 6.48 -1.61 -18.84
CA ALA A 207 6.69 -1.90 -17.42
C ALA A 207 7.82 -2.91 -17.20
N GLY A 208 7.94 -3.94 -18.04
CA GLY A 208 9.07 -4.89 -18.00
C GLY A 208 10.40 -4.23 -18.31
N THR A 209 10.47 -3.44 -19.40
CA THR A 209 11.67 -2.66 -19.74
C THR A 209 12.03 -1.65 -18.63
N ALA A 210 11.03 -1.06 -17.95
CA ALA A 210 11.27 -0.13 -16.85
C ALA A 210 11.73 -0.80 -15.53
N LEU A 211 11.50 -2.10 -15.35
CA LEU A 211 12.14 -2.90 -14.30
C LEU A 211 13.60 -3.23 -14.61
N GLY A 212 13.99 -3.18 -15.88
CA GLY A 212 15.32 -3.50 -16.36
C GLY A 212 15.40 -4.81 -17.15
N PHE A 213 14.28 -5.52 -17.41
CA PHE A 213 14.31 -6.69 -18.29
C PHE A 213 14.77 -6.31 -19.70
N LEU A 214 15.52 -7.22 -20.32
CA LEU A 214 16.12 -7.06 -21.64
C LEU A 214 15.45 -7.96 -22.69
N ASP A 215 15.36 -7.43 -23.90
CA ASP A 215 14.88 -8.12 -25.09
C ASP A 215 15.85 -7.76 -26.22
N ASP A 216 16.78 -8.67 -26.51
CA ASP A 216 17.78 -8.52 -27.56
C ASP A 216 17.55 -9.58 -28.67
N PRO A 217 16.81 -9.24 -29.73
CA PRO A 217 16.57 -10.18 -30.83
C PRO A 217 17.84 -10.50 -31.64
N ALA A 218 18.95 -9.78 -31.45
CA ALA A 218 20.25 -10.13 -32.04
C ALA A 218 21.07 -11.07 -31.13
N ASN A 219 20.75 -11.16 -29.83
CA ASN A 219 21.33 -12.09 -28.88
C ASN A 219 20.26 -12.73 -27.97
N PRO A 220 19.53 -13.76 -28.44
CA PRO A 220 18.51 -14.43 -27.65
C PRO A 220 19.00 -15.04 -26.32
N ALA A 221 20.30 -15.27 -26.15
CA ALA A 221 20.88 -15.75 -24.89
C ALA A 221 21.05 -14.63 -23.84
N ALA A 222 20.96 -13.36 -24.24
CA ALA A 222 20.91 -12.18 -23.37
C ALA A 222 19.49 -11.60 -23.21
N SER A 223 18.49 -12.20 -23.88
CA SER A 223 17.07 -11.86 -23.67
C SER A 223 16.54 -12.49 -22.39
N ASP A 224 15.78 -11.70 -21.64
CA ASP A 224 15.00 -12.16 -20.50
C ASP A 224 13.65 -12.74 -20.92
N ILE A 225 13.15 -12.38 -22.12
CA ILE A 225 11.90 -12.92 -22.67
C ILE A 225 12.03 -14.37 -23.12
N ASN A 226 10.90 -15.08 -23.16
CA ASN A 226 10.88 -16.48 -23.59
C ASN A 226 11.25 -16.66 -25.07
N CYS A 227 12.23 -17.53 -25.36
CA CYS A 227 12.61 -17.90 -26.72
C CYS A 227 11.70 -18.97 -27.34
N CYS A 228 10.95 -19.71 -26.51
CA CYS A 228 10.08 -20.82 -26.88
C CYS A 228 8.75 -20.77 -26.08
N ALA A 229 7.84 -21.69 -26.33
CA ALA A 229 6.54 -21.72 -25.64
C ALA A 229 6.71 -21.84 -24.12
N SER A 230 6.01 -20.99 -23.37
CA SER A 230 6.14 -20.91 -21.92
C SER A 230 5.48 -22.09 -21.20
N PHE A 231 5.61 -22.15 -19.88
CA PHE A 231 4.96 -23.18 -19.07
C PHE A 231 3.57 -22.77 -18.59
N ASN A 232 3.30 -21.46 -18.47
CA ASN A 232 2.02 -20.88 -18.09
C ASN A 232 1.90 -19.50 -18.74
N SER A 233 0.69 -18.99 -18.91
CA SER A 233 0.49 -17.54 -19.04
C SER A 233 -0.64 -17.11 -18.10
N PHE A 234 -1.00 -15.83 -18.10
CA PHE A 234 -2.01 -15.30 -17.18
C PHE A 234 -2.95 -14.33 -17.89
N THR A 235 -4.23 -14.41 -17.54
CA THR A 235 -5.18 -13.34 -17.85
C THR A 235 -5.00 -12.20 -16.85
N PHE A 236 -5.22 -10.96 -17.30
CA PHE A 236 -5.10 -9.76 -16.47
C PHE A 236 -6.18 -8.73 -16.85
N GLY A 237 -6.36 -7.73 -15.99
CA GLY A 237 -7.37 -6.68 -16.18
C GLY A 237 -7.02 -5.68 -17.30
N PRO A 238 -7.91 -4.71 -17.59
CA PRO A 238 -7.63 -3.65 -18.55
C PRO A 238 -6.35 -2.86 -18.26
N ALA A 239 -5.81 -2.17 -19.26
CA ALA A 239 -4.56 -1.41 -19.14
C ALA A 239 -4.55 -0.47 -17.90
N GLY A 240 -3.56 -0.68 -17.02
CA GLY A 240 -3.43 0.04 -15.74
C GLY A 240 -4.01 -0.69 -14.51
N SER A 241 -4.65 -1.85 -14.70
CA SER A 241 -4.91 -2.83 -13.63
C SER A 241 -3.61 -3.44 -13.08
N GLN A 242 -3.72 -4.05 -11.90
CA GLN A 242 -2.63 -4.69 -11.17
C GLN A 242 -3.12 -6.02 -10.56
N PRO A 243 -2.36 -7.13 -10.64
CA PRO A 243 -1.08 -7.27 -11.35
C PRO A 243 -1.20 -6.98 -12.84
N GLY A 244 -0.14 -6.44 -13.41
CA GLY A 244 -0.07 -6.05 -14.83
C GLY A 244 1.12 -6.71 -15.52
N PRO A 245 1.08 -6.86 -16.85
CA PRO A 245 2.14 -7.54 -17.60
C PRO A 245 3.44 -6.73 -17.59
N ALA A 246 4.53 -7.37 -17.17
CA ALA A 246 5.90 -6.99 -17.55
C ALA A 246 6.23 -7.52 -18.97
N GLU A 247 5.61 -8.62 -19.36
CA GLU A 247 5.82 -9.35 -20.60
C GLU A 247 4.49 -9.92 -21.09
N ILE A 248 4.28 -9.99 -22.40
CA ILE A 248 3.09 -10.57 -23.03
C ILE A 248 3.45 -11.58 -24.12
N ASP A 249 2.56 -12.55 -24.32
CA ASP A 249 2.61 -13.49 -25.45
C ASP A 249 1.89 -12.94 -26.70
N ARG A 250 1.91 -13.72 -27.80
CA ARG A 250 1.27 -13.32 -29.07
C ARG A 250 -0.25 -13.14 -28.99
N GLU A 251 -0.90 -13.77 -28.01
CA GLU A 251 -2.33 -13.68 -27.75
C GLU A 251 -2.67 -12.47 -26.84
N GLY A 252 -1.65 -11.74 -26.36
CA GLY A 252 -1.79 -10.61 -25.46
C GLY A 252 -2.09 -11.00 -24.01
N ARG A 253 -1.88 -12.27 -23.63
CA ARG A 253 -1.87 -12.69 -22.22
C ARG A 253 -0.54 -12.30 -21.59
N ALA A 254 -0.52 -12.14 -20.26
CA ALA A 254 0.72 -11.86 -19.56
C ALA A 254 1.53 -13.15 -19.43
N GLU A 255 2.81 -13.09 -19.74
CA GLU A 255 3.75 -14.16 -19.44
C GLU A 255 4.36 -13.96 -18.05
N THR A 256 4.81 -12.73 -17.80
CA THR A 256 5.29 -12.26 -16.50
C THR A 256 4.37 -11.15 -15.99
N LEU A 257 3.74 -11.36 -14.82
CA LEU A 257 2.94 -10.39 -14.08
C LEU A 257 3.74 -9.73 -12.96
N ILE A 258 3.58 -8.42 -12.80
CA ILE A 258 4.19 -7.64 -11.72
C ILE A 258 3.17 -6.76 -11.00
N ALA A 259 3.40 -6.49 -9.71
CA ALA A 259 2.59 -5.56 -8.93
C ALA A 259 3.29 -5.04 -7.68
N THR A 260 2.88 -3.86 -7.20
CA THR A 260 3.14 -3.43 -5.82
C THR A 260 1.81 -3.24 -5.09
N GLY A 261 1.49 -4.11 -4.14
CA GLY A 261 0.15 -4.16 -3.53
C GLY A 261 0.02 -5.04 -2.31
N THR A 262 -1.22 -5.42 -2.00
CA THR A 262 -1.59 -6.28 -0.87
C THR A 262 -2.66 -7.28 -1.32
N ILE A 263 -2.64 -8.51 -0.80
CA ILE A 263 -3.69 -9.50 -1.05
C ILE A 263 -4.68 -9.50 0.11
N ALA A 264 -5.97 -9.37 -0.18
CA ALA A 264 -7.03 -9.51 0.83
C ALA A 264 -8.41 -9.66 0.16
N GLY A 265 -9.37 -10.22 0.89
CA GLY A 265 -10.74 -10.43 0.37
C GLY A 265 -10.84 -11.35 -0.85
N GLY A 266 -9.81 -12.16 -1.12
CA GLY A 266 -9.70 -12.99 -2.33
C GLY A 266 -9.20 -12.25 -3.57
N GLY A 267 -8.76 -10.99 -3.46
CA GLY A 267 -8.27 -10.17 -4.56
C GLY A 267 -6.91 -9.53 -4.30
N PHE A 268 -6.28 -9.03 -5.36
CA PHE A 268 -5.11 -8.17 -5.29
C PHE A 268 -5.54 -6.70 -5.26
N HIS A 269 -4.90 -5.91 -4.39
CA HIS A 269 -5.20 -4.49 -4.20
C HIS A 269 -3.95 -3.65 -4.40
N ALA A 270 -3.98 -2.72 -5.37
CA ALA A 270 -2.83 -1.89 -5.70
C ALA A 270 -3.23 -0.47 -6.14
N PRO A 271 -2.47 0.56 -5.70
CA PRO A 271 -2.74 1.93 -6.10
C PRO A 271 -2.15 2.24 -7.48
N SER A 272 -2.93 2.86 -8.36
CA SER A 272 -2.49 3.32 -9.67
C SER A 272 -2.40 4.85 -9.72
N LEU A 273 -1.23 5.40 -10.11
CA LEU A 273 -0.89 6.82 -9.98
C LEU A 273 -1.92 7.74 -10.66
N GLY A 274 -2.62 8.55 -9.85
CA GLY A 274 -3.68 9.45 -10.32
C GLY A 274 -4.90 8.73 -10.93
N SER A 275 -5.07 7.44 -10.67
CA SER A 275 -6.24 6.63 -11.02
C SER A 275 -6.93 6.07 -9.76
N THR A 276 -6.23 5.26 -8.96
CA THR A 276 -6.76 4.60 -7.76
C THR A 276 -5.82 4.72 -6.56
N ALA A 277 -6.40 4.64 -5.36
CA ALA A 277 -5.70 4.42 -4.10
C ALA A 277 -6.34 3.23 -3.39
N VAL A 278 -5.57 2.48 -2.60
CA VAL A 278 -6.10 1.42 -1.75
C VAL A 278 -6.57 2.03 -0.43
N ALA A 279 -7.78 1.69 0.01
CA ALA A 279 -8.38 2.15 1.26
C ALA A 279 -8.74 0.97 2.16
N GLU A 280 -8.25 0.99 3.38
CA GLU A 280 -8.43 -0.08 4.37
C GLU A 280 -9.06 0.48 5.67
N PRO A 281 -10.14 -0.11 6.19
CA PRO A 281 -10.78 0.33 7.43
C PRO A 281 -9.98 -0.18 8.63
N VAL A 282 -9.36 0.74 9.39
CA VAL A 282 -8.52 0.40 10.56
C VAL A 282 -9.34 0.35 11.85
N ALA A 283 -10.32 1.24 12.01
CA ALA A 283 -11.18 1.28 13.20
C ALA A 283 -12.50 2.03 12.92
N GLY A 284 -13.56 1.67 13.64
CA GLY A 284 -14.86 2.34 13.55
C GLY A 284 -15.50 2.25 12.16
N THR A 285 -16.34 3.23 11.81
CA THR A 285 -17.04 3.26 10.52
C THR A 285 -16.40 4.25 9.56
N VAL A 286 -15.73 3.74 8.52
CA VAL A 286 -15.32 4.51 7.34
C VAL A 286 -16.42 4.43 6.29
N ARG A 287 -16.75 5.56 5.66
CA ARG A 287 -17.71 5.62 4.55
C ARG A 287 -17.11 6.27 3.32
N ILE A 288 -17.45 5.77 2.14
CA ILE A 288 -16.90 6.25 0.87
C ILE A 288 -18.03 6.57 -0.09
N LYS A 289 -17.90 7.71 -0.76
CA LYS A 289 -18.76 8.15 -1.86
C LYS A 289 -17.88 8.27 -3.11
N LEU A 290 -18.12 7.41 -4.09
CA LEU A 290 -17.41 7.39 -5.37
C LEU A 290 -17.64 8.68 -6.19
N PRO A 291 -16.75 9.03 -7.14
CA PRO A 291 -16.94 10.13 -8.07
C PRO A 291 -18.29 10.00 -8.80
N GLY A 292 -19.03 11.11 -8.94
CA GLY A 292 -20.36 11.12 -9.56
C GLY A 292 -21.48 10.38 -8.78
N GLY A 293 -21.15 9.57 -7.77
CA GLY A 293 -22.11 8.81 -6.98
C GLY A 293 -23.13 9.68 -6.25
N ARG A 294 -24.28 9.09 -5.87
CA ARG A 294 -25.35 9.80 -5.14
C ARG A 294 -25.10 9.79 -3.63
N GLY A 295 -24.89 8.62 -3.03
CA GLY A 295 -24.72 8.42 -1.59
C GLY A 295 -23.32 7.99 -1.12
N PHE A 296 -23.22 7.65 0.17
CA PHE A 296 -22.04 7.04 0.80
C PHE A 296 -22.32 5.56 1.09
N GLY A 297 -21.42 4.66 0.69
CA GLY A 297 -21.36 3.27 1.16
C GLY A 297 -20.44 3.12 2.38
N VAL A 298 -20.51 1.99 3.09
CA VAL A 298 -19.58 1.65 4.18
C VAL A 298 -18.40 0.86 3.61
N LEU A 299 -17.18 1.25 3.96
CA LEU A 299 -15.97 0.46 3.66
C LEU A 299 -15.90 -0.69 4.68
N ARG A 300 -16.14 -1.93 4.23
CA ARG A 300 -16.23 -3.12 5.09
C ARG A 300 -14.92 -3.92 5.17
N ALA A 301 -14.16 -3.92 4.08
CA ALA A 301 -12.86 -4.55 3.93
C ALA A 301 -11.94 -3.56 3.17
N VAL A 302 -10.72 -3.98 2.85
CA VAL A 302 -9.89 -3.22 1.90
C VAL A 302 -10.61 -3.06 0.55
N ALA A 303 -10.41 -1.94 -0.14
CA ALA A 303 -10.94 -1.71 -1.47
C ALA A 303 -10.11 -0.69 -2.25
N ASP A 304 -10.05 -0.87 -3.57
CA ASP A 304 -9.48 0.12 -4.48
C ASP A 304 -10.51 1.23 -4.72
N ILE A 305 -10.11 2.47 -4.49
CA ILE A 305 -10.99 3.63 -4.64
C ILE A 305 -10.43 4.61 -5.68
N PRO A 306 -11.24 5.08 -6.64
CA PRO A 306 -10.79 6.03 -7.64
C PRO A 306 -10.55 7.41 -7.00
N PHE A 307 -9.53 8.12 -7.49
CA PHE A 307 -9.34 9.53 -7.13
C PHE A 307 -10.56 10.37 -7.53
N GLY A 308 -10.89 11.37 -6.71
CA GLY A 308 -12.18 12.08 -6.73
C GLY A 308 -13.20 11.52 -5.74
N SER A 309 -12.97 10.32 -5.17
CA SER A 309 -13.80 9.78 -4.08
C SER A 309 -13.82 10.71 -2.86
N THR A 310 -14.97 10.84 -2.22
CA THR A 310 -15.10 11.48 -0.90
C THR A 310 -15.06 10.40 0.18
N VAL A 311 -14.07 10.48 1.06
CA VAL A 311 -13.89 9.58 2.20
C VAL A 311 -14.33 10.30 3.47
N ASP A 312 -15.15 9.62 4.27
CA ASP A 312 -15.67 10.08 5.55
C ASP A 312 -15.18 9.16 6.67
N THR A 313 -14.27 9.70 7.47
CA THR A 313 -13.69 9.11 8.68
C THR A 313 -14.13 9.86 9.94
N THR A 314 -15.27 10.54 9.92
CA THR A 314 -15.80 11.26 11.11
C THR A 314 -16.14 10.32 12.27
N LYS A 315 -16.38 9.04 12.00
CA LYS A 315 -16.67 7.98 12.99
C LYS A 315 -15.72 6.78 12.86
N GLY A 316 -14.53 6.96 12.27
CA GLY A 316 -13.60 5.87 12.04
C GLY A 316 -12.21 6.34 11.61
N THR A 317 -11.41 5.37 11.21
CA THR A 317 -10.00 5.53 10.84
C THR A 317 -9.76 4.71 9.58
N VAL A 318 -9.19 5.33 8.55
CA VAL A 318 -8.82 4.68 7.28
C VAL A 318 -7.30 4.71 7.12
N ARG A 319 -6.70 3.63 6.64
CA ARG A 319 -5.37 3.66 6.05
C ARG A 319 -5.54 3.85 4.53
N LEU A 320 -4.82 4.81 3.97
CA LEU A 320 -4.75 5.01 2.53
C LEU A 320 -3.34 4.71 2.05
N THR A 321 -3.25 3.85 1.04
CA THR A 321 -2.03 3.58 0.28
C THR A 321 -2.20 4.14 -1.12
N SER A 322 -1.21 4.90 -1.59
CA SER A 322 -1.23 5.56 -2.91
C SER A 322 0.11 5.38 -3.60
N ALA A 323 0.11 5.36 -4.94
CA ALA A 323 1.36 5.36 -5.71
C ALA A 323 2.12 6.67 -5.44
N ARG A 324 3.45 6.60 -5.47
CA ARG A 324 4.38 7.72 -5.28
C ARG A 324 4.89 8.25 -6.62
N ASP A 325 5.07 7.35 -7.57
CA ASP A 325 5.59 7.58 -8.91
C ASP A 325 5.10 6.47 -9.87
N LEU A 326 5.77 6.34 -11.03
CA LEU A 326 5.44 5.39 -12.09
C LEU A 326 6.22 4.07 -11.98
N ALA A 327 7.20 3.96 -11.08
CA ALA A 327 8.01 2.75 -10.87
C ALA A 327 7.36 1.75 -9.89
N GLY A 328 6.11 2.02 -9.48
CA GLY A 328 5.35 1.18 -8.54
C GLY A 328 5.66 1.45 -7.06
N ASP A 329 6.50 2.43 -6.71
CA ASP A 329 6.70 2.83 -5.31
C ASP A 329 5.38 3.33 -4.70
N THR A 330 5.12 2.96 -3.45
CA THR A 330 3.89 3.35 -2.73
C THR A 330 4.19 4.19 -1.48
N GLN A 331 3.14 4.83 -0.95
CA GLN A 331 3.18 5.60 0.29
C GLN A 331 1.86 5.46 1.04
N SER A 332 1.96 5.27 2.36
CA SER A 332 0.83 4.93 3.24
C SER A 332 0.66 5.94 4.38
N ALA A 333 -0.57 6.35 4.66
CA ALA A 333 -0.91 7.16 5.84
C ALA A 333 -2.30 6.87 6.37
N ILE A 334 -2.47 7.09 7.68
CA ILE A 334 -3.71 6.88 8.42
C ILE A 334 -4.44 8.22 8.60
N PHE A 335 -5.75 8.25 8.34
CA PHE A 335 -6.59 9.44 8.40
C PHE A 335 -7.88 9.22 9.18
N TYR A 336 -8.23 10.15 10.07
CA TYR A 336 -9.34 10.00 11.00
C TYR A 336 -9.97 11.34 11.44
N ALA A 337 -11.15 11.23 12.06
CA ALA A 337 -11.92 12.35 12.61
C ALA A 337 -12.14 13.50 11.60
N GLY A 338 -12.47 13.14 10.36
CA GLY A 338 -12.61 14.10 9.27
C GLY A 338 -13.36 13.58 8.05
N ARG A 339 -13.49 14.44 7.03
CA ARG A 339 -14.01 14.08 5.71
C ARG A 339 -13.21 14.83 4.65
N PHE A 340 -12.83 14.16 3.57
CA PHE A 340 -12.03 14.74 2.51
C PHE A 340 -12.38 14.18 1.13
N VAL A 341 -12.10 14.94 0.08
CA VAL A 341 -12.00 14.43 -1.29
C VAL A 341 -10.55 14.03 -1.53
N LEU A 342 -10.33 12.77 -1.89
CA LEU A 342 -9.01 12.24 -2.21
C LEU A 342 -8.65 12.60 -3.65
N ARG A 343 -7.45 13.16 -3.89
CA ARG A 343 -6.97 13.54 -5.23
C ARG A 343 -5.48 13.22 -5.38
N GLN A 344 -5.05 12.97 -6.60
CA GLN A 344 -3.64 12.89 -6.99
C GLN A 344 -3.55 13.25 -8.48
N ALA A 345 -2.47 13.93 -8.88
CA ALA A 345 -2.23 14.23 -10.29
C ALA A 345 -1.56 13.04 -10.98
N ARG A 346 -1.92 12.77 -12.25
CA ARG A 346 -1.24 11.78 -13.11
C ARG A 346 0.10 12.34 -13.61
N ARG A 347 1.09 12.47 -12.72
CA ARG A 347 2.47 12.87 -13.05
C ARG A 347 3.46 12.40 -12.00
N ALA A 348 4.73 12.23 -12.38
CA ALA A 348 5.80 11.85 -11.47
C ALA A 348 5.87 12.79 -10.24
N ARG A 349 6.15 12.20 -9.06
CA ARG A 349 6.27 12.91 -7.77
C ARG A 349 5.00 13.69 -7.36
N ALA A 350 3.82 13.27 -7.78
CA ALA A 350 2.55 13.87 -7.37
C ALA A 350 2.31 13.73 -5.86
N THR A 351 1.78 14.78 -5.23
CA THR A 351 1.28 14.69 -3.86
C THR A 351 -0.07 13.98 -3.84
N THR A 352 -0.31 13.18 -2.80
CA THR A 352 -1.63 12.65 -2.48
C THR A 352 -2.36 13.71 -1.65
N ASP A 353 -3.36 14.34 -2.27
CA ASP A 353 -4.08 15.50 -1.75
C ASP A 353 -5.37 15.06 -1.04
N LEU A 354 -5.57 15.55 0.18
CA LEU A 354 -6.78 15.36 0.99
C LEU A 354 -7.47 16.71 1.15
N VAL A 355 -8.42 17.01 0.27
CA VAL A 355 -9.14 18.29 0.24
C VAL A 355 -10.28 18.27 1.27
N LEU A 356 -10.25 19.14 2.29
CA LEU A 356 -11.21 19.07 3.39
C LEU A 356 -12.66 19.32 2.94
N ALA A 357 -13.53 18.35 3.20
CA ALA A 357 -14.92 18.27 2.75
C ALA A 357 -15.93 18.26 3.91
N GLY A 358 -17.22 18.19 3.60
CA GLY A 358 -18.32 18.29 4.58
C GLY A 358 -18.89 19.71 4.73
N PRO A 359 -19.74 19.97 5.74
CA PRO A 359 -20.31 21.30 5.96
C PRO A 359 -19.21 22.35 6.14
N ALA A 360 -19.37 23.54 5.56
CA ALA A 360 -18.45 24.64 5.83
C ALA A 360 -18.57 25.07 7.32
N PRO A 361 -17.51 25.62 7.92
CA PRO A 361 -17.63 26.35 9.18
C PRO A 361 -18.69 27.46 9.01
N LYS A 362 -19.54 27.67 10.02
CA LYS A 362 -20.43 28.83 10.02
C LYS A 362 -19.58 30.12 9.94
N PRO A 363 -20.05 31.19 9.29
CA PRO A 363 -19.38 32.49 9.36
C PRO A 363 -19.11 32.87 10.82
N CYS A 364 -18.00 33.57 11.08
CA CYS A 364 -17.82 34.18 12.39
C CYS A 364 -18.93 35.22 12.56
N ALA A 365 -19.84 35.03 13.50
CA ALA A 365 -20.80 36.06 13.86
C ALA A 365 -20.06 37.34 14.27
N SER A 366 -20.61 38.51 13.93
CA SER A 366 -20.06 39.80 14.36
C SER A 366 -19.90 39.81 15.89
N ALA A 367 -18.75 40.30 16.36
CA ALA A 367 -18.30 40.07 17.73
C ALA A 367 -18.97 40.98 18.80
N ALA A 368 -20.16 41.49 18.53
CA ALA A 368 -20.95 42.25 19.50
C ALA A 368 -21.47 41.31 20.61
N GLY A 369 -21.25 41.68 21.88
CA GLY A 369 -21.89 41.08 23.05
C GLY A 369 -21.46 39.68 23.52
N SER A 370 -20.65 38.91 22.78
CA SER A 370 -20.25 37.56 23.22
C SER A 370 -19.10 37.56 24.24
N SER A 371 -19.19 36.73 25.28
CA SER A 371 -18.14 36.58 26.32
C SER A 371 -16.88 35.85 25.80
N PRO A 372 -15.68 36.03 26.42
CA PRO A 372 -14.44 35.41 25.95
C PRO A 372 -14.51 33.87 25.84
N ALA A 373 -15.17 33.21 26.80
CA ALA A 373 -15.41 31.77 26.78
C ALA A 373 -16.31 31.35 25.60
N ALA A 374 -17.41 32.09 25.33
CA ALA A 374 -18.27 31.84 24.19
C ALA A 374 -17.55 32.07 22.84
N ARG A 375 -16.66 33.07 22.76
CA ARG A 375 -15.77 33.28 21.60
C ARG A 375 -14.78 32.12 21.44
N GLY A 376 -14.23 31.61 22.55
CA GLY A 376 -13.35 30.44 22.57
C GLY A 376 -14.03 29.16 22.08
N ALA A 377 -15.23 28.87 22.59
CA ALA A 377 -16.04 27.73 22.16
C ALA A 377 -16.46 27.83 20.69
N ARG A 378 -16.93 29.01 20.24
CA ARG A 378 -17.29 29.23 18.83
C ARG A 378 -16.08 29.16 17.88
N ARG A 379 -14.87 29.55 18.32
CA ARG A 379 -13.62 29.33 17.56
C ARG A 379 -13.25 27.86 17.42
N ARG A 380 -13.70 26.98 18.33
CA ARG A 380 -13.53 25.52 18.28
C ARG A 380 -14.66 24.79 17.54
N ALA A 381 -15.71 25.49 17.08
CA ALA A 381 -16.81 24.92 16.33
C ALA A 381 -16.46 24.63 14.84
N ALA A 382 -15.26 24.10 14.59
CA ALA A 382 -14.83 23.68 13.27
C ALA A 382 -15.68 22.51 12.78
N LYS A 383 -16.16 22.60 11.53
CA LYS A 383 -16.99 21.57 10.89
C LYS A 383 -16.23 20.70 9.91
N ARG A 384 -14.97 21.04 9.60
CA ARG A 384 -14.04 20.22 8.83
C ARG A 384 -12.72 20.15 9.57
N THR A 385 -12.52 19.04 10.27
CA THR A 385 -11.23 18.60 10.80
C THR A 385 -10.70 17.48 9.92
N LEU A 386 -9.40 17.25 9.97
CA LEU A 386 -8.78 16.02 9.50
C LEU A 386 -7.48 15.81 10.28
N TRP A 387 -7.38 14.67 10.95
CA TRP A 387 -6.10 14.20 11.48
C TRP A 387 -5.43 13.26 10.48
N GLY A 388 -4.11 13.35 10.40
CA GLY A 388 -3.26 12.42 9.68
C GLY A 388 -2.14 11.88 10.58
N ARG A 389 -1.73 10.63 10.33
CA ARG A 389 -0.53 9.98 10.88
C ARG A 389 0.16 9.21 9.75
N GLY A 390 1.40 9.56 9.42
CA GLY A 390 2.14 8.87 8.36
C GLY A 390 3.36 9.63 7.85
N LYS A 391 4.03 9.01 6.87
CA LYS A 391 5.18 9.55 6.13
C LYS A 391 4.85 9.56 4.63
N GLY A 392 5.59 10.35 3.84
CA GLY A 392 5.35 10.50 2.40
C GLY A 392 4.75 11.85 2.00
N ALA A 393 4.52 12.01 0.70
CA ALA A 393 4.09 13.23 0.02
C ALA A 393 2.56 13.49 0.14
N PHE A 394 2.03 13.35 1.35
CA PHE A 394 0.63 13.69 1.64
C PHE A 394 0.45 15.18 1.87
N ARG A 395 -0.65 15.75 1.34
CA ARG A 395 -1.00 17.16 1.49
C ARG A 395 -2.45 17.33 1.90
N THR A 396 -2.71 17.90 3.07
CA THR A 396 -4.07 18.31 3.44
C THR A 396 -4.35 19.70 2.88
N ASP A 397 -5.42 19.85 2.11
CA ASP A 397 -5.80 21.13 1.46
C ASP A 397 -7.04 21.73 2.13
N GLY A 398 -6.82 22.84 2.84
CA GLY A 398 -7.86 23.69 3.41
C GLY A 398 -8.09 24.94 2.57
N ARG A 399 -9.09 25.75 2.94
CA ARG A 399 -9.51 26.92 2.16
C ARG A 399 -8.40 27.97 2.02
N TYR A 400 -7.60 28.17 3.08
CA TYR A 400 -6.61 29.25 3.19
C TYR A 400 -5.15 28.76 3.28
N SER A 401 -4.92 27.48 3.56
CA SER A 401 -3.59 26.86 3.45
C SER A 401 -3.64 25.43 2.92
N ALA A 402 -2.48 24.95 2.45
CA ALA A 402 -2.24 23.53 2.20
C ALA A 402 -1.03 23.09 3.02
N ALA A 403 -1.13 21.96 3.71
CA ALA A 403 -0.10 21.46 4.61
C ALA A 403 0.47 20.14 4.08
N THR A 404 1.72 20.18 3.61
CA THR A 404 2.44 19.02 3.07
C THR A 404 3.32 18.39 4.15
N VAL A 405 3.21 17.08 4.29
CA VAL A 405 3.89 16.29 5.32
C VAL A 405 5.26 15.81 4.86
N ARG A 406 6.18 15.64 5.83
CA ARG A 406 7.45 14.92 5.63
C ARG A 406 7.64 13.74 6.60
N GLY A 407 6.69 13.52 7.52
CA GLY A 407 6.65 12.41 8.48
C GLY A 407 6.15 12.87 9.84
N THR A 408 4.85 12.67 10.15
CA THR A 408 4.18 13.35 11.28
C THR A 408 2.91 12.68 11.79
N VAL A 409 2.50 13.08 13.00
CA VAL A 409 1.09 13.18 13.43
C VAL A 409 0.67 14.66 13.38
N TRP A 410 -0.39 14.99 12.64
CA TRP A 410 -0.82 16.38 12.42
C TRP A 410 -2.34 16.55 12.32
N LEU A 411 -2.81 17.77 12.59
CA LEU A 411 -4.18 18.21 12.42
C LEU A 411 -4.25 19.33 11.37
N THR A 412 -5.25 19.26 10.49
CA THR A 412 -5.74 20.40 9.70
C THR A 412 -7.21 20.67 10.03
N GLU A 413 -7.56 21.93 10.25
CA GLU A 413 -8.87 22.33 10.73
C GLU A 413 -9.34 23.61 10.03
N GLU A 414 -10.51 23.56 9.40
CA GLU A 414 -11.19 24.74 8.87
C GLU A 414 -11.97 25.46 9.96
N ARG A 415 -11.54 26.69 10.28
CA ARG A 415 -12.23 27.60 11.20
C ARG A 415 -12.81 28.77 10.41
N CYS A 416 -13.81 29.45 10.98
CA CYS A 416 -14.31 30.69 10.39
C CYS A 416 -13.23 31.79 10.31
N THR A 417 -12.19 31.69 11.15
CA THR A 417 -11.04 32.62 11.22
C THR A 417 -9.84 32.21 10.34
N GLY A 418 -9.95 31.16 9.51
CA GLY A 418 -8.84 30.66 8.68
C GLY A 418 -8.62 29.14 8.76
N THR A 419 -7.64 28.65 8.01
CA THR A 419 -7.20 27.25 8.07
C THR A 419 -6.13 27.12 9.16
N PHE A 420 -6.39 26.29 10.16
CA PHE A 420 -5.47 26.01 11.26
C PHE A 420 -4.73 24.70 11.02
N THR A 421 -3.44 24.69 11.29
CA THR A 421 -2.58 23.50 11.26
C THR A 421 -1.85 23.37 12.59
N SER A 422 -1.81 22.16 13.15
CA SER A 422 -1.06 21.85 14.37
C SER A 422 -0.29 20.55 14.20
N VAL A 423 0.95 20.51 14.71
CA VAL A 423 1.87 19.37 14.58
C VAL A 423 2.09 18.76 15.95
N ARG A 424 1.78 17.48 16.13
CA ARG A 424 2.09 16.74 17.36
C ARG A 424 3.50 16.15 17.30
N GLU A 425 3.86 15.55 16.16
CA GLU A 425 5.14 14.88 15.94
C GLU A 425 5.72 15.29 14.59
N GLY A 426 7.05 15.36 14.48
CA GLY A 426 7.77 15.59 13.23
C GLY A 426 7.67 17.01 12.63
N VAL A 427 7.62 17.11 11.29
CA VAL A 427 7.65 18.37 10.53
C VAL A 427 6.59 18.46 9.42
N VAL A 428 5.85 19.57 9.38
CA VAL A 428 4.87 19.92 8.33
C VAL A 428 5.28 21.23 7.63
N SER A 429 5.10 21.30 6.31
CA SER A 429 5.28 22.52 5.50
C SER A 429 3.92 23.10 5.11
N VAL A 430 3.55 24.27 5.64
CA VAL A 430 2.25 24.91 5.44
C VAL A 430 2.37 26.06 4.45
N PHE A 431 1.81 25.90 3.26
CA PHE A 431 1.68 26.98 2.27
C PHE A 431 0.46 27.84 2.57
N ASP A 432 0.68 29.09 2.95
CA ASP A 432 -0.35 30.11 3.17
C ASP A 432 -0.77 30.71 1.82
N LYS A 433 -2.01 30.41 1.39
CA LYS A 433 -2.53 30.75 0.05
C LYS A 433 -2.79 32.25 -0.13
N ALA A 434 -3.03 32.99 0.96
CA ALA A 434 -3.22 34.44 0.91
C ALA A 434 -1.88 35.18 0.86
N ARG A 435 -0.86 34.68 1.57
CA ARG A 435 0.48 35.30 1.63
C ARG A 435 1.42 34.82 0.53
N GLY A 436 1.14 33.67 -0.11
CA GLY A 436 2.02 33.03 -1.09
C GLY A 436 3.33 32.52 -0.49
N LYS A 437 3.35 32.19 0.81
CA LYS A 437 4.56 31.81 1.56
C LYS A 437 4.41 30.45 2.24
N THR A 438 5.49 29.68 2.31
CA THR A 438 5.55 28.40 3.04
C THR A 438 6.14 28.62 4.44
N VAL A 439 5.47 28.08 5.46
CA VAL A 439 5.90 28.09 6.86
C VAL A 439 6.20 26.66 7.29
N ARG A 440 7.41 26.40 7.80
CA ARG A 440 7.79 25.11 8.38
C ARG A 440 7.35 25.06 9.85
N LEU A 441 6.63 24.01 10.23
CA LEU A 441 6.20 23.74 11.60
C LEU A 441 6.84 22.45 12.10
N THR A 442 7.39 22.49 13.31
CA THR A 442 7.88 21.33 14.08
C THR A 442 6.85 20.90 15.13
N ALA A 443 7.06 19.75 15.77
CA ALA A 443 6.28 19.27 16.90
C ALA A 443 5.98 20.37 17.95
N GLY A 444 4.75 20.37 18.47
CA GLY A 444 4.25 21.37 19.43
C GLY A 444 3.88 22.74 18.81
N ARG A 445 4.24 23.01 17.56
CA ARG A 445 3.94 24.28 16.87
C ARG A 445 2.60 24.22 16.13
N SER A 446 1.99 25.39 15.96
CA SER A 446 0.78 25.56 15.15
C SER A 446 0.81 26.86 14.34
N TYR A 447 -0.02 26.93 13.30
CA TYR A 447 -0.18 28.10 12.43
C TYR A 447 -1.65 28.29 12.06
N LEU A 448 -2.05 29.55 11.85
CA LEU A 448 -3.38 29.92 11.33
C LEU A 448 -3.21 30.78 10.08
N ALA A 449 -3.48 30.20 8.92
CA ALA A 449 -3.59 30.94 7.67
C ALA A 449 -4.92 31.70 7.66
N LYS A 450 -4.86 33.03 7.83
CA LYS A 450 -6.04 33.89 7.92
C LYS A 450 -6.71 34.07 6.55
N PRO A 451 -8.02 34.40 6.50
CA PRO A 451 -8.68 34.83 5.28
C PRO A 451 -7.98 36.03 4.63
N GLY A 452 -7.90 36.01 3.32
CA GLY A 452 -7.31 37.08 2.51
C GLY A 452 -7.52 36.81 1.01
N ARG A 453 -7.14 37.76 0.15
CA ARG A 453 -7.26 37.64 -1.30
C ARG A 453 -6.27 36.59 -1.82
N ILE A 454 -6.75 35.36 -2.02
CA ILE A 454 -5.97 34.27 -2.62
C ILE A 454 -5.71 34.64 -4.09
N ARG A 455 -4.46 34.88 -4.45
CA ARG A 455 -4.05 34.96 -5.86
C ARG A 455 -4.14 33.55 -6.43
N ARG A 456 -5.01 33.33 -7.42
CA ARG A 456 -4.95 32.10 -8.24
C ARG A 456 -3.60 32.12 -8.97
N ARG A 457 -2.90 30.99 -8.92
CA ARG A 457 -1.84 30.63 -9.87
C ARG A 457 -2.46 29.83 -10.98
#